data_AF-A0A4D4MTI7-F1
#
_entry.id   AF-A0A4D4MTI7-F1
#
_cell.length_a   1.000
_cell.length_b   1.000
_cell.length_c   1.000
_cell.angle_alpha   90.00
_cell.angle_beta   90.00
_cell.angle_gamma   90.00
#
_symmetry.space_group_name_H-M   'P 1'
#
loop_
_entity.id
_entity.type
_entity.pdbx_description
1 polymer ?
#
loop_
_entity_poly.entity_id
_entity_poly.type
_entity_poly.pdbx_seq_one_letter_code
_entity_poly.pdbx_strand_id
1 'polypeptide(L)'
;MEALGTLPADQRAALVLVDMQGYPVAEAARILDVPTGTVKSRCARGRARLLPLLTHLRAESGGEAGKKSAGGRNRTQGASVPPAAGPHDAGPSDSAAVKGGGGRA
;
A
#
# COMPACT_ATOMS: atom_id res chain seq x y z
N MET A 1 -4.97 -11.32 -25.45
CA MET A 1 -5.12 -10.03 -24.74
C MET A 1 -6.39 -9.95 -23.88
N GLU A 2 -7.42 -10.77 -24.15
CA GLU A 2 -8.76 -10.67 -23.55
C GLU A 2 -8.76 -10.70 -22.01
N ALA A 3 -8.01 -11.60 -21.38
CA ALA A 3 -7.95 -11.69 -19.92
C ALA A 3 -7.44 -10.40 -19.23
N LEU A 4 -6.47 -9.69 -19.80
CA LEU A 4 -6.02 -8.39 -19.27
C LEU A 4 -7.09 -7.30 -19.42
N GLY A 5 -7.94 -7.42 -20.44
CA GLY A 5 -9.07 -6.52 -20.67
C GLY A 5 -10.08 -6.56 -19.51
N THR A 6 -10.16 -7.67 -18.77
CA THR A 6 -11.05 -7.82 -17.61
C THR A 6 -10.62 -7.04 -16.38
N LEU A 7 -9.37 -6.55 -16.35
CA LEU A 7 -8.84 -5.82 -15.20
C LEU A 7 -9.20 -4.33 -15.24
N PRO A 8 -9.34 -3.68 -14.07
CA PRO A 8 -9.33 -2.23 -13.98
C PRO A 8 -8.07 -1.66 -14.68
N ALA A 9 -8.22 -0.53 -15.37
CA ALA A 9 -7.16 0.06 -16.18
C ALA A 9 -5.85 0.22 -15.41
N ASP A 10 -5.93 0.72 -14.18
CA ASP A 10 -4.80 0.87 -13.25
C ASP A 10 -4.03 -0.42 -12.96
N GLN A 11 -4.76 -1.54 -12.79
CA GLN A 11 -4.14 -2.84 -12.50
C GLN A 11 -3.48 -3.40 -13.77
N ARG A 12 -4.15 -3.25 -14.92
CA ARG A 12 -3.59 -3.65 -16.22
C ARG A 12 -2.33 -2.86 -16.53
N ALA A 13 -2.34 -1.54 -16.38
CA ALA A 13 -1.20 -0.68 -16.65
C ALA A 13 0.02 -1.06 -15.79
N ALA A 14 -0.19 -1.31 -14.49
CA ALA A 14 0.86 -1.75 -13.59
C ALA A 14 1.48 -3.11 -14.01
N LEU A 15 0.65 -4.08 -14.39
CA LEU A 15 1.14 -5.38 -14.86
C LEU A 15 1.88 -5.27 -16.20
N VAL A 16 1.39 -4.47 -17.14
CA VAL A 16 2.05 -4.29 -18.44
C VAL A 16 3.45 -3.70 -18.26
N LEU A 17 3.59 -2.64 -17.45
CA LEU A 17 4.90 -2.04 -17.21
C LEU A 17 5.87 -3.00 -16.52
N VAL A 18 5.44 -3.66 -15.45
CA VAL A 18 6.34 -4.49 -14.62
C VAL A 18 6.59 -5.87 -15.23
N ASP A 19 5.53 -6.58 -15.61
CA ASP A 19 5.60 -8.01 -15.95
C ASP A 19 5.88 -8.24 -17.44
N MET A 20 5.46 -7.32 -18.32
CA MET A 20 5.63 -7.47 -19.77
C MET A 20 6.76 -6.63 -20.33
N GLN A 21 6.88 -5.38 -19.87
CA GLN A 21 7.92 -4.47 -20.32
C GLN A 21 9.16 -4.49 -19.41
N GLY A 22 9.10 -5.15 -18.26
CA GLY A 22 10.25 -5.35 -17.37
C GLY A 22 10.71 -4.09 -16.62
N TYR A 23 9.88 -3.06 -16.54
CA TYR A 23 10.23 -1.84 -15.80
C TYR A 23 10.39 -2.15 -14.30
N PRO A 24 11.42 -1.59 -13.64
CA PRO A 24 11.53 -1.70 -12.19
C PRO A 24 10.34 -0.97 -11.53
N VAL A 25 9.88 -1.48 -10.39
CA VAL A 25 8.70 -0.96 -9.67
C VAL A 25 8.80 0.54 -9.39
N ALA A 26 10.00 1.05 -9.10
CA ALA A 26 10.23 2.48 -8.87
C ALA A 26 10.02 3.33 -10.12
N GLU A 27 10.38 2.84 -11.30
CA GLU A 27 10.15 3.54 -12.57
C GLU A 27 8.69 3.46 -13.00
N ALA A 28 8.05 2.29 -12.86
CA ALA A 28 6.62 2.15 -13.12
C ALA A 28 5.77 3.07 -12.22
N ALA A 29 6.19 3.28 -10.97
CA ALA A 29 5.56 4.22 -10.05
C ALA A 29 5.65 5.68 -10.53
N ARG A 30 6.80 6.09 -11.09
CA ARG A 30 6.98 7.41 -11.70
C ARG A 30 6.12 7.58 -12.95
N ILE A 31 6.10 6.59 -13.84
CA ILE A 31 5.31 6.62 -15.08
C ILE A 31 3.80 6.73 -14.79
N LEU A 32 3.32 6.00 -13.77
CA LEU A 32 1.91 5.95 -13.41
C LEU A 32 1.48 7.02 -12.39
N ASP A 33 2.41 7.88 -11.96
CA ASP A 33 2.20 8.90 -10.93
C ASP A 33 1.52 8.37 -9.65
N VAL A 34 2.08 7.28 -9.09
CA VAL A 34 1.56 6.68 -7.84
C VAL A 34 2.69 6.18 -6.94
N PRO A 35 2.45 5.98 -5.63
CA PRO A 35 3.44 5.38 -4.74
C PRO A 35 3.87 3.96 -5.18
N THR A 36 5.11 3.58 -4.91
CA THR A 36 5.64 2.23 -5.22
C THR A 36 4.83 1.12 -4.54
N GLY A 37 4.32 1.35 -3.32
CA GLY A 37 3.40 0.44 -2.63
C GLY A 37 2.09 0.22 -3.39
N THR A 38 1.58 1.26 -4.05
CA THR A 38 0.39 1.19 -4.90
C THR A 38 0.64 0.30 -6.12
N VAL A 39 1.79 0.45 -6.80
CA VAL A 39 2.19 -0.43 -7.91
C VAL A 39 2.22 -1.89 -7.48
N LYS A 40 2.89 -2.20 -6.36
CA LYS A 40 2.95 -3.57 -5.81
C LYS A 40 1.55 -4.12 -5.51
N SER A 41 0.69 -3.34 -4.85
CA SER A 41 -0.68 -3.77 -4.52
C SER A 41 -1.57 -3.95 -5.75
N ARG A 42 -1.39 -3.12 -6.80
CA ARG A 42 -2.10 -3.23 -8.08
C ARG A 42 -1.67 -4.51 -8.82
N CYS A 43 -0.36 -4.78 -8.88
CA CYS A 43 0.16 -6.02 -9.48
C CYS A 43 -0.35 -7.26 -8.74
N ALA A 44 -0.27 -7.28 -7.40
CA ALA A 44 -0.75 -8.42 -6.60
C ALA A 44 -2.23 -8.71 -6.85
N ARG A 45 -3.08 -7.67 -6.82
CA ARG A 45 -4.53 -7.81 -7.09
C ARG A 45 -4.82 -8.21 -8.53
N GLY A 46 -4.10 -7.64 -9.50
CA GLY A 46 -4.23 -8.00 -10.90
C GLY A 46 -3.87 -9.46 -11.17
N ARG A 47 -2.72 -9.93 -10.65
CA ARG A 47 -2.31 -11.35 -10.75
C ARG A 47 -3.33 -12.28 -10.09
N ALA A 48 -3.84 -11.94 -8.91
CA ALA A 48 -4.86 -12.74 -8.24
C ALA A 48 -6.15 -12.86 -9.06
N ARG A 49 -6.56 -11.79 -9.78
CA ARG A 49 -7.73 -11.80 -10.68
C ARG A 49 -7.48 -12.58 -11.96
N LEU A 50 -6.27 -12.54 -12.50
CA LEU A 50 -5.90 -13.28 -13.72
C LEU A 50 -5.70 -14.77 -13.45
N LEU A 51 -5.22 -15.15 -12.26
CA LEU A 51 -4.92 -16.53 -11.91
C LEU A 51 -6.04 -17.53 -12.29
N PRO A 52 -7.32 -17.34 -11.89
CA PRO A 52 -8.40 -18.26 -12.27
C PRO A 52 -8.65 -18.31 -13.78
N LEU A 53 -8.39 -17.22 -14.52
CA LEU A 53 -8.60 -17.15 -15.96
C LEU A 53 -7.49 -17.85 -16.76
N LEU A 54 -6.28 -17.95 -16.18
CA LEU A 54 -5.09 -18.47 -16.85
C LEU A 54 -4.66 -19.86 -16.36
N THR A 55 -5.41 -20.48 -15.43
CA THR A 55 -5.06 -21.81 -14.86
C THR A 55 -4.98 -22.91 -15.92
N HIS A 56 -5.86 -22.88 -16.92
CA HIS A 56 -5.87 -23.87 -18.00
C HIS A 56 -4.56 -23.88 -18.81
N LEU A 57 -3.92 -22.72 -19.00
CA LEU A 57 -2.64 -22.61 -19.70
C LEU A 57 -1.50 -23.34 -18.97
N ARG A 58 -1.59 -23.45 -17.64
CA ARG A 58 -0.63 -24.23 -16.85
C ARG A 58 -0.81 -25.74 -17.07
N ALA A 59 -2.05 -26.20 -17.23
CA ALA A 59 -2.34 -27.62 -17.47
C ALA A 59 -1.85 -28.08 -18.84
N GLU A 60 -1.95 -27.22 -19.86
CA GLU A 60 -1.44 -27.46 -21.21
C GLU A 60 0.10 -27.50 -21.26
N SER A 61 0.78 -26.80 -20.34
CA SER A 61 2.24 -26.60 -20.37
C SER A 61 3.04 -27.63 -19.55
N GLY A 62 2.40 -28.55 -18.84
CA GLY A 62 3.09 -29.60 -18.07
C GLY A 62 2.22 -30.20 -16.97
N GLY A 63 1.94 -31.50 -17.08
CA GLY A 63 1.26 -32.29 -16.04
C GLY A 63 2.04 -32.32 -14.72
N GLU A 64 1.29 -32.53 -13.63
CA GLU A 64 1.77 -32.93 -12.30
C GLU A 64 2.76 -31.97 -11.60
N ALA A 65 2.24 -30.88 -11.01
CA ALA A 65 2.83 -30.32 -9.79
C ALA A 65 1.79 -29.57 -8.93
N GLY A 66 1.21 -30.32 -7.98
CA GLY A 66 0.94 -29.77 -6.65
C GLY A 66 -0.40 -29.07 -6.45
N LYS A 67 -1.45 -29.88 -6.35
CA LYS A 67 -2.63 -29.57 -5.54
C LYS A 67 -2.16 -29.33 -4.09
N LYS A 68 -1.94 -28.09 -3.68
CA LYS A 68 -2.00 -27.71 -2.25
C LYS A 68 -3.01 -26.61 -2.04
N SER A 69 -4.10 -27.09 -1.47
CA SER A 69 -5.23 -26.41 -0.86
C SER A 69 -4.84 -25.16 -0.08
N ALA A 70 -5.71 -24.16 -0.19
CA ALA A 70 -6.23 -23.31 0.88
C ALA A 70 -5.42 -23.17 2.17
N GLY A 71 -5.21 -21.92 2.59
CA GLY A 71 -5.08 -21.60 4.02
C GLY A 71 -3.99 -20.62 4.36
N GLY A 72 -4.20 -19.35 4.05
CA GLY A 72 -3.33 -18.27 4.49
C GLY A 72 -4.04 -16.93 4.35
N ARG A 73 -5.18 -16.79 5.05
CA ARG A 73 -5.73 -15.45 5.29
C ARG A 73 -4.65 -14.71 6.06
N ASN A 74 -3.97 -13.76 5.42
CA ASN A 74 -3.20 -12.72 6.12
C ASN A 74 -4.20 -11.84 6.89
N ARG A 75 -4.81 -12.42 7.93
CA ARG A 75 -5.31 -11.70 9.08
C ARG A 75 -4.07 -11.47 9.92
N THR A 76 -3.34 -10.40 9.62
CA THR A 76 -2.37 -9.88 10.56
C THR A 76 -3.14 -9.56 11.84
N GLN A 77 -2.94 -10.37 12.88
CA GLN A 77 -3.38 -10.01 14.22
C GLN A 77 -2.66 -8.70 14.57
N GLY A 78 -3.44 -7.65 14.77
CA GLY A 78 -3.10 -6.41 15.46
C GLY A 78 -1.71 -5.82 15.18
N ALA A 79 -1.62 -4.90 14.21
CA ALA A 79 -0.89 -3.68 14.53
C ALA A 79 -1.83 -2.87 15.42
N SER A 80 -1.75 -3.10 16.75
CA SER A 80 -2.31 -2.15 17.70
C SER A 80 -1.49 -0.88 17.56
N VAL A 81 -1.94 0.05 16.74
CA VAL A 81 -1.40 1.41 16.72
C VAL A 81 -1.98 2.08 17.97
N PRO A 82 -1.18 2.40 19.00
CA PRO A 82 -1.70 3.19 20.10
C PRO A 82 -2.09 4.58 19.54
N PRO A 83 -3.21 5.18 19.99
CA PRO A 83 -3.51 6.55 19.62
C PRO A 83 -2.41 7.45 20.18
N ALA A 84 -1.81 8.27 19.32
CA ALA A 84 -0.96 9.37 19.75
C ALA A 84 -1.84 10.41 20.45
N ALA A 85 -2.13 10.19 21.72
CA ALA A 85 -2.71 11.16 22.62
C ALA A 85 -1.66 11.50 23.67
N GLY A 86 -0.85 12.50 23.36
CA GLY A 86 -0.19 13.29 24.39
C GLY A 86 -1.01 14.57 24.61
N PRO A 87 -1.68 14.74 25.75
CA PRO A 87 -1.90 16.06 26.31
C PRO A 87 -0.63 16.44 27.06
N HIS A 88 0.03 17.49 26.58
CA HIS A 88 1.12 18.14 27.30
C HIS A 88 0.57 18.63 28.65
N ASP A 89 1.15 18.14 29.75
CA ASP A 89 0.98 18.75 31.06
C ASP A 89 1.51 20.19 30.98
N ALA A 90 0.60 21.13 30.83
CA ALA A 90 0.86 22.53 31.15
C ALA A 90 1.08 22.57 32.66
N GLY A 91 2.34 22.71 33.06
CA GLY A 91 2.72 23.01 34.44
C GLY A 91 1.95 24.22 34.97
N PRO A 92 1.86 24.37 36.31
CA PRO A 92 1.10 25.45 36.92
C PRO A 92 1.65 26.80 36.45
N SER A 93 0.80 27.55 35.74
CA SER A 93 1.01 28.95 35.42
C SER A 93 1.15 29.74 36.71
N ASP A 94 2.39 30.14 37.00
CA ASP A 94 2.67 31.10 38.06
C ASP A 94 2.05 32.45 37.64
N SER A 95 0.96 32.79 38.32
CA SER A 95 0.16 33.97 37.99
C SER A 95 0.68 35.18 38.75
N ALA A 96 1.12 36.15 37.94
CA ALA A 96 0.79 37.57 38.08
C ALA A 96 1.51 38.44 39.14
N ALA A 97 2.08 39.52 38.59
CA ALA A 97 2.06 40.90 39.09
C ALA A 97 2.79 41.18 40.43
N VAL A 98 3.67 42.18 40.59
CA VAL A 98 3.70 43.54 40.05
C VAL A 98 5.09 44.14 40.39
N LYS A 99 5.77 44.77 39.42
CA LYS A 99 6.65 45.92 39.73
C LYS A 99 6.37 47.02 38.72
N GLY A 100 5.59 47.99 39.17
CA GLY A 100 5.28 49.21 38.42
C GLY A 100 6.56 50.00 38.17
N GLY A 101 6.90 50.16 36.90
CA GLY A 101 7.80 51.21 36.43
C GLY A 101 6.96 52.41 36.02
N GLY A 102 6.81 53.37 36.93
CA GLY A 102 6.26 54.70 36.65
C GLY A 102 7.34 55.73 36.88
N GLY A 103 7.86 56.33 35.80
CA GLY A 103 8.84 57.40 35.89
C GLY A 103 8.20 58.75 36.25
N ARG A 104 9.05 59.74 36.55
CA ARG A 104 9.11 61.11 36.00
C ARG A 104 9.87 62.04 36.95
N ALA A 105 10.46 63.06 36.31
CA ALA A 105 11.14 64.26 36.82
C ALA A 105 12.63 64.09 37.14
#